data_AF-A0A7C4YY66-F1
#
_entry.id   AF-A0A7C4YY66-F1
#
_cell.length_a   1.000
_cell.length_b   1.000
_cell.length_c   1.000
_cell.angle_alpha   90.00
_cell.angle_beta   90.00
_cell.angle_gamma   90.00
#
_symmetry.space_group_name_H-M   'P 1'
#
loop_
_entity.id
_entity.type
_entity.pdbx_description
1 polymer ?
#
loop_
_entity_poly.entity_id
_entity_poly.type
_entity_poly.pdbx_seq_one_letter_code
_entity_poly.pdbx_strand_id
1 'polypeptide(L)' 'MLAVAVRAGDFSCTASPDTQFAAAVAAFGMNLRDSKHRGSANLGAVHEWARNGQNTARNEYRNDFIHLVERAAALRPRE' A
#
# COMPACT_ATOMS: atom_id res chain seq x y z
N MET A 1 27.77 -1.23 -22.73
CA MET A 1 26.67 -1.44 -21.78
C MET A 1 27.30 -1.71 -20.42
N LEU A 2 27.32 -0.73 -19.50
CA LEU A 2 27.79 -0.97 -18.14
C LEU A 2 26.64 -1.61 -17.34
N ALA A 3 26.86 -2.82 -16.83
CA ALA A 3 25.99 -3.41 -15.82
C ALA A 3 26.52 -2.99 -14.45
N VAL A 4 25.77 -2.15 -13.73
CA VAL A 4 26.00 -1.91 -12.31
C VAL A 4 25.31 -3.04 -11.54
N ALA A 5 26.09 -3.85 -10.85
CA ALA A 5 25.57 -4.84 -9.90
C ALA A 5 25.21 -4.11 -8.61
N VAL A 6 23.93 -4.09 -8.24
CA VAL A 6 23.48 -3.61 -6.93
C VAL A 6 23.70 -4.74 -5.93
N ARG A 7 24.42 -4.49 -4.83
CA ARG A 7 24.64 -5.52 -3.81
C ARG A 7 23.37 -5.69 -2.98
N ALA A 8 23.14 -6.90 -2.45
CA ALA A 8 21.97 -7.22 -1.65
C ALA A 8 21.77 -6.30 -0.41
N GLY A 9 22.82 -5.59 0.04
CA GLY A 9 22.76 -4.61 1.13
C GLY A 9 22.52 -3.15 0.71
N ASP A 10 22.54 -2.84 -0.59
CA ASP A 10 22.29 -1.49 -1.12
C ASP A 10 20.79 -1.20 -1.30
N PHE A 11 19.94 -2.22 -1.17
CA PHE A 11 18.50 -2.09 -1.20
C PHE A 11 17.97 -1.80 0.21
N SER A 12 17.29 -0.67 0.40
CA SER A 12 16.47 -0.47 1.59
C SER A 12 15.28 -1.44 1.54
N CYS A 13 15.15 -2.33 2.52
CA CYS A 13 13.97 -3.20 2.66
C CYS A 13 12.68 -2.42 2.97
N THR A 14 12.78 -1.14 3.29
CA THR A 14 11.63 -0.29 3.60
C THR A 14 11.49 0.77 2.52
N ALA A 15 10.37 0.74 1.80
CA ALA A 15 10.01 1.76 0.82
C ALA A 15 9.76 3.11 1.50
N SER A 16 9.91 4.23 0.78
CA SER A 16 9.58 5.54 1.33
C SER A 16 8.10 5.63 1.70
N PRO A 17 7.69 6.51 2.64
CA PRO A 17 6.29 6.67 3.01
C PRO A 17 5.37 6.94 1.80
N ASP A 18 5.85 7.71 0.82
CA ASP A 18 5.11 7.98 -0.42
C ASP A 18 4.94 6.74 -1.30
N THR A 19 5.99 5.93 -1.44
CA THR A 19 5.91 4.67 -2.18
C THR A 19 4.99 3.67 -1.49
N GLN A 20 5.02 3.58 -0.16
CA GLN A 20 4.12 2.73 0.61
C GLN A 20 2.66 3.16 0.44
N PHE A 21 2.38 4.47 0.50
CA PHE A 21 1.04 4.99 0.30
C PHE A 21 0.54 4.76 -1.15
N ALA A 22 1.37 5.04 -2.16
CA ALA A 22 1.00 4.81 -3.56
C ALA A 22 0.72 3.33 -3.83
N ALA A 23 1.53 2.42 -3.26
CA ALA A 23 1.29 0.99 -3.33
C ALA A 23 -0.04 0.59 -2.68
N ALA A 24 -0.37 1.18 -1.52
CA ALA A 24 -1.66 0.96 -0.85
C ALA A 24 -2.85 1.37 -1.74
N VAL A 25 -2.80 2.55 -2.36
CA VAL A 25 -3.86 3.04 -3.27
C VAL A 25 -4.04 2.11 -4.48
N ALA A 26 -2.93 1.69 -5.11
CA ALA A 26 -2.98 0.77 -6.23
C ALA A 26 -3.56 -0.60 -5.82
N ALA A 27 -3.09 -1.15 -4.71
CA ALA A 27 -3.57 -2.42 -4.17
C ALA A 27 -5.04 -2.36 -3.76
N PHE A 28 -5.52 -1.23 -3.24
CA PHE A 28 -6.92 -1.02 -2.90
C PHE A 28 -7.82 -1.12 -4.14
N GLY A 29 -7.48 -0.40 -5.21
CA GLY A 29 -8.22 -0.49 -6.48
C GLY A 29 -8.22 -1.90 -7.07
N MET A 30 -7.09 -2.60 -6.99
CA MET A 30 -6.98 -3.99 -7.40
C MET A 30 -7.87 -4.92 -6.56
N ASN A 31 -7.96 -4.70 -5.25
CA ASN A 31 -8.84 -5.46 -4.36
C ASN A 31 -10.31 -5.19 -4.65
N LEU A 32 -10.71 -3.94 -4.92
CA LEU A 32 -12.10 -3.57 -5.20
C LEU A 32 -12.63 -4.16 -6.52
N ARG A 33 -11.75 -4.35 -7.49
CA ARG A 33 -12.10 -4.91 -8.80
C ARG A 33 -11.89 -6.42 -8.90
N ASP A 34 -11.58 -7.08 -7.79
CA ASP A 34 -11.16 -8.49 -7.76
C ASP A 34 -10.11 -8.82 -8.85
N SER A 35 -9.09 -7.95 -8.94
CA SER A 35 -8.08 -8.06 -9.99
C SER A 35 -7.22 -9.31 -9.82
N LYS A 36 -6.99 -10.04 -10.91
CA LYS A 36 -6.02 -11.14 -10.98
C LYS A 36 -4.57 -10.71 -10.71
N HIS A 37 -4.27 -9.42 -10.83
CA HIS A 37 -2.94 -8.87 -10.60
C HIS A 37 -2.73 -8.39 -9.16
N ARG A 38 -3.72 -8.53 -8.28
CA ARG A 38 -3.58 -8.11 -6.87
C ARG A 38 -2.52 -8.90 -6.10
N GLY A 39 -2.12 -10.07 -6.61
CA GLY A 39 -1.20 -10.98 -5.93
C GLY A 39 -1.76 -11.40 -4.57
N SER A 40 -0.94 -11.30 -3.52
CA SER A 40 -1.31 -11.54 -2.13
C SER A 40 -1.85 -10.30 -1.40
N ALA A 41 -1.95 -9.16 -2.08
CA ALA A 41 -2.40 -7.93 -1.44
C ALA A 41 -3.90 -8.02 -1.09
N ASN A 42 -4.20 -7.87 0.20
CA ASN A 42 -5.55 -7.84 0.75
C ASN A 42 -5.80 -6.50 1.46
N LEU A 43 -7.04 -6.24 1.89
CA LEU A 43 -7.39 -4.97 2.56
C LEU A 43 -6.62 -4.73 3.88
N GLY A 44 -6.16 -5.78 4.56
CA GLY A 44 -5.28 -5.65 5.73
C GLY A 44 -3.89 -5.12 5.34
N ALA A 45 -3.29 -5.68 4.31
CA ALA A 45 -2.01 -5.19 3.77
C ALA A 45 -2.13 -3.74 3.26
N VAL A 46 -3.24 -3.41 2.57
CA VAL A 46 -3.54 -2.04 2.14
C VAL A 46 -3.58 -1.07 3.33
N HIS A 47 -4.27 -1.45 4.42
CA HIS A 47 -4.38 -0.62 5.62
C HIS A 47 -3.01 -0.39 6.27
N GLU A 48 -2.20 -1.43 6.40
CA GLU A 48 -0.86 -1.35 6.95
C GLU A 48 0.04 -0.40 6.14
N TRP A 49 0.11 -0.58 4.82
CA TRP A 49 0.92 0.27 3.95
C TRP A 49 0.43 1.72 3.91
N ALA A 50 -0.89 1.94 3.98
CA ALA A 50 -1.46 3.28 4.07
C ALA A 50 -1.06 3.99 5.38
N ARG A 51 -1.07 3.27 6.51
CA ARG A 51 -0.60 3.81 7.81
C ARG A 51 0.89 4.10 7.82
N ASN A 52 1.72 3.17 7.31
CA ASN A 52 3.16 3.39 7.23
C ASN A 52 3.54 4.53 6.26
N GLY A 53 2.68 4.78 5.26
CA GLY A 53 2.79 5.90 4.33
C GLY A 53 2.25 7.24 4.85
N GLN A 54 1.81 7.30 6.10
CA GLN A 54 1.32 8.50 6.75
C GLN A 54 2.51 9.34 7.22
N ASN A 55 2.94 10.30 6.38
CA ASN A 55 3.94 11.29 6.77
C ASN A 55 3.28 12.36 7.68
N THR A 56 3.96 12.75 8.77
CA THR A 56 3.51 13.72 9.79
C THR A 56 3.31 15.14 9.24
N ALA A 57 3.86 15.46 8.07
CA ALA A 57 3.60 16.71 7.38
C ALA A 57 2.25 16.69 6.65
N ARG A 58 1.16 16.97 7.39
CA ARG A 58 -0.12 17.50 6.89
C ARG A 58 -0.68 16.77 5.64
N ASN A 59 -1.16 15.54 5.85
CA ASN A 59 -1.79 14.73 4.81
C ASN A 59 -3.17 14.23 5.24
N GLU A 60 -4.12 15.15 5.46
CA GLU A 60 -5.51 14.84 5.86
C GLU A 60 -6.17 13.80 4.95
N TYR A 61 -5.96 13.92 3.64
CA TYR A 61 -6.45 12.94 2.65
C TYR A 61 -5.94 11.51 2.89
N ARG A 62 -4.69 11.34 3.36
CA ARG A 62 -4.15 10.00 3.62
C ARG A 62 -4.82 9.35 4.83
N ASN A 63 -5.19 10.17 5.81
CA ASN A 63 -5.98 9.71 6.94
C ASN A 63 -7.40 9.32 6.50
N ASP A 64 -8.04 10.12 5.65
CA ASP A 64 -9.36 9.79 5.09
C ASP A 64 -9.33 8.49 4.26
N PHE A 65 -8.24 8.27 3.51
CA PHE A 65 -8.03 7.03 2.78
C PHE A 65 -7.93 5.82 3.72
N ILE A 66 -7.21 5.92 4.84
CA ILE A 66 -7.13 4.84 5.84
C ILE A 66 -8.54 4.49 6.35
N HIS A 67 -9.35 5.49 6.72
CA HIS A 67 -10.74 5.27 7.15
C HIS A 67 -11.64 4.72 6.04
N LEU A 68 -11.38 5.06 4.78
CA LEU A 68 -12.08 4.45 3.64
C LEU A 68 -11.76 2.96 3.53
N VAL A 69 -10.49 2.58 3.66
CA VAL A 69 -10.05 1.17 3.61
C VAL A 69 -10.69 0.36 4.75
N GLU A 70 -10.75 0.91 5.96
CA GLU A 70 -11.41 0.29 7.12
C GLU A 70 -12.88 0.00 6.85
N ARG A 71 -13.62 1.00 6.34
CA ARG A 71 -15.03 0.84 5.98
C ARG A 71 -15.21 -0.18 4.87
N ALA A 72 -14.38 -0.15 3.84
CA ALA A 72 -14.43 -1.13 2.75
C ALA A 72 -14.17 -2.56 3.26
N ALA A 73 -13.28 -2.74 4.24
CA ALA A 73 -13.01 -4.04 4.86
C ALA A 73 -14.20 -4.54 5.69
N ALA A 74 -14.91 -3.65 6.39
CA ALA A 74 -16.09 -4.01 7.17
C ALA A 74 -17.30 -4.40 6.30
N LEU A 75 -17.39 -3.88 5.07
CA LEU A 75 -18.48 -4.16 4.13
C LEU A 75 -18.28 -5.45 3.33
N ARG A 76 -17.06 -6.01 3.30
CA ARG A 76 -16.84 -7.30 2.66
C ARG A 76 -17.27 -8.43 3.59
N PRO A 77 -18.07 -9.39 3.11
CA PRO A 77 -18.31 -10.63 3.83
C PRO A 77 -16.96 -11.24 4.22
N ARG A 78 -16.82 -11.65 5.49
CA ARG A 78 -15.76 -12.58 5.88
C ARG A 78 -16.14 -13.91 5.26
N GLU A 79 -15.48 -14.29 4.18
CA GLU A 79 -15.60 -15.63 3.62
C GLU A 79 -14.94 -16.66 4.53
#